data_AF-A0A2U9SXZ6-F1
#
_entry.id   AF-A0A2U9SXZ6-F1
#
_cell.length_a   1.000
_cell.length_b   1.000
_cell.length_c   1.000
_cell.angle_alpha   90.00
_cell.angle_beta   90.00
_cell.angle_gamma   90.00
#
_symmetry.space_group_name_H-M   'P 1'
#
loop_
_entity.id
_entity.type
_entity.pdbx_description
1 polymer ?
#
loop_
_entity_poly.entity_id
_entity_poly.type
_entity_poly.pdbx_seq_one_letter_code
_entity_poly.pdbx_strand_id
1 'polypeptide(L)'
;MKIPVLNRLVALFVIGLLLTMVGCSDANESNPGDVSGYNYTDYYIAQFRVANEGQDLWAGGPNIFPKKQGAERSGGGGFMCCIGIPSQWRLGMKLVVKWRRDTHPYDDDRSGDRWLTATTEVPPYDPGTYGFVVHFLPGDRIRVQVLDKSGVLEKIDDHDPYVAQGVLDPELNESKENVQ
;
A
#
# COMPACT_ATOMS: atom_id res chain seq x y z
N MET A 1 13.74 7.08 -68.83
CA MET A 1 13.97 8.23 -67.93
C MET A 1 12.68 8.51 -67.16
N LYS A 2 12.58 8.10 -65.88
CA LYS A 2 11.60 8.52 -64.85
C LYS A 2 11.59 7.48 -63.70
N ILE A 3 12.64 7.46 -62.87
CA ILE A 3 12.67 6.66 -61.62
C ILE A 3 13.33 7.39 -60.41
N PRO A 4 13.66 8.71 -60.39
CA PRO A 4 14.30 9.28 -59.20
C PRO A 4 13.31 9.70 -58.08
N VAL A 5 12.03 9.94 -58.41
CA VAL A 5 11.07 10.53 -57.46
C VAL A 5 10.37 9.47 -56.59
N LEU A 6 10.04 8.31 -57.16
CA LEU A 6 9.37 7.23 -56.44
C LEU A 6 10.28 6.59 -55.38
N ASN A 7 11.57 6.36 -55.69
CA ASN A 7 12.54 5.87 -54.71
C ASN A 7 12.80 6.86 -53.58
N ARG A 8 12.76 8.18 -53.86
CA ARG A 8 12.91 9.22 -52.83
C ARG A 8 11.70 9.28 -51.89
N LEU A 9 10.48 9.12 -52.43
CA LEU A 9 9.25 9.08 -51.63
C LEU A 9 9.15 7.82 -50.76
N VAL A 10 9.55 6.66 -51.29
CA VAL A 10 9.61 5.40 -50.51
C VAL A 10 10.67 5.50 -49.40
N ALA A 11 11.86 6.05 -49.69
CA ALA A 11 12.90 6.24 -48.68
C ALA A 11 12.48 7.19 -47.54
N LEU A 12 11.76 8.28 -47.86
CA LEU A 12 11.23 9.21 -46.86
C LEU A 12 10.12 8.59 -45.99
N PHE A 13 9.32 7.69 -46.55
CA PHE A 13 8.29 6.96 -45.80
C PHE A 13 8.91 5.93 -44.84
N VAL A 14 9.97 5.23 -45.26
CA VAL A 14 10.69 4.26 -44.40
C VAL A 14 11.41 4.97 -43.25
N ILE A 15 12.05 6.12 -43.50
CA ILE A 15 12.75 6.90 -42.46
C ILE A 15 11.75 7.54 -41.47
N GLY A 16 10.58 8.00 -41.94
CA GLY A 16 9.52 8.53 -41.08
C GLY A 16 8.90 7.47 -40.16
N LEU A 17 8.78 6.22 -40.62
CA LEU A 17 8.21 5.11 -39.84
C LEU A 17 9.18 4.58 -38.77
N LEU A 18 10.49 4.78 -38.94
CA LEU A 18 11.52 4.40 -37.96
C LEU A 18 11.65 5.39 -36.78
N LEU A 19 11.08 6.59 -36.88
CA LEU A 19 11.14 7.63 -35.84
C LEU A 19 10.02 7.55 -34.79
N THR A 20 9.05 6.64 -34.93
CA THR A 20 7.92 6.53 -33.98
C THR A 20 8.13 5.50 -32.87
N MET A 21 9.33 4.91 -32.74
CA MET A 21 9.66 3.89 -31.73
C MET A 21 10.68 4.37 -30.70
N VAL A 22 10.62 5.64 -30.27
CA VAL A 22 11.24 6.04 -29.00
C VAL A 22 10.20 5.89 -27.90
N GLY A 23 9.88 4.63 -27.59
CA GLY A 23 9.18 4.26 -26.36
C GLY A 23 10.21 4.04 -25.27
N CYS A 24 10.53 5.07 -24.49
CA CYS A 24 11.33 4.89 -23.28
C CYS A 24 10.38 4.36 -22.19
N SER A 25 10.19 3.04 -22.13
CA SER A 25 9.34 2.41 -21.12
C SER A 25 10.16 2.03 -19.88
N ASP A 26 10.72 3.02 -19.19
CA ASP A 26 11.23 2.86 -17.81
C ASP A 26 10.15 3.15 -16.75
N ALA A 27 8.97 3.63 -17.18
CA ALA A 27 7.99 4.24 -16.29
C ALA A 27 7.10 3.27 -15.48
N ASN A 28 7.27 1.94 -15.60
CA ASN A 28 6.30 1.00 -15.01
C ASN A 28 6.89 -0.29 -14.45
N GLU A 29 8.20 -0.34 -14.19
CA GLU A 29 8.76 -1.46 -13.47
C GLU A 29 8.23 -1.45 -12.03
N SER A 30 7.64 -2.58 -11.61
CA SER A 30 7.05 -2.74 -10.30
C SER A 30 7.39 -4.12 -9.75
N ASN A 31 7.76 -4.16 -8.48
CA ASN A 31 7.97 -5.40 -7.76
C ASN A 31 6.64 -5.86 -7.15
N PRO A 32 6.28 -7.16 -7.28
CA PRO A 32 5.21 -7.72 -6.50
C PRO A 32 5.63 -7.75 -5.03
N GLY A 33 4.73 -7.30 -4.16
CA GLY A 33 4.96 -7.27 -2.72
C GLY A 33 3.82 -7.88 -1.92
N ASP A 34 4.17 -8.35 -0.73
CA ASP A 34 3.23 -8.83 0.25
C ASP A 34 2.78 -7.71 1.20
N VAL A 35 1.56 -7.82 1.70
CA VAL A 35 1.05 -6.95 2.77
C VAL A 35 0.96 -7.75 4.07
N SER A 36 1.61 -7.23 5.11
CA SER A 36 1.61 -7.80 6.46
C SER A 36 1.39 -6.69 7.48
N GLY A 37 1.35 -7.04 8.77
CA GLY A 37 1.19 -6.02 9.79
C GLY A 37 1.52 -6.45 11.20
N TYR A 38 1.66 -5.43 12.05
CA TYR A 38 1.87 -5.53 13.47
C TYR A 38 0.85 -4.70 14.23
N ASN A 39 0.37 -5.23 15.34
CA ASN A 39 -0.59 -4.54 16.19
C ASN A 39 0.03 -4.24 17.56
N TYR A 40 0.14 -2.95 17.86
CA TYR A 40 0.68 -2.41 19.13
C TYR A 40 -0.43 -2.01 20.10
N THR A 41 -1.68 -2.28 19.74
CA THR A 41 -2.87 -1.86 20.46
C THR A 41 -3.49 -3.01 21.24
N ASP A 42 -4.45 -2.67 22.10
CA ASP A 42 -5.29 -3.57 22.88
C ASP A 42 -6.58 -3.98 22.16
N TYR A 43 -6.82 -3.46 20.96
CA TYR A 43 -7.97 -3.83 20.14
C TYR A 43 -7.59 -4.77 19.00
N TYR A 44 -8.58 -5.48 18.47
CA TYR A 44 -8.39 -6.44 17.39
C TYR A 44 -8.39 -5.75 16.03
N ILE A 45 -7.49 -6.15 15.13
CA ILE A 45 -7.57 -5.79 13.72
C ILE A 45 -8.24 -6.95 12.99
N ALA A 46 -9.54 -6.81 12.73
CA ALA A 46 -10.33 -7.86 12.10
C ALA A 46 -9.97 -8.04 10.63
N GLN A 47 -9.65 -6.93 9.95
CA GLN A 47 -9.27 -6.91 8.54
C GLN A 47 -8.55 -5.61 8.23
N PHE A 48 -7.61 -5.63 7.28
CA PHE A 48 -7.13 -4.40 6.67
C PHE A 48 -6.76 -4.62 5.21
N ARG A 49 -6.65 -3.50 4.48
CA ARG A 49 -6.25 -3.46 3.08
C ARG A 49 -5.49 -2.18 2.76
N VAL A 50 -4.61 -2.27 1.78
CA VAL A 50 -3.70 -1.19 1.34
C VAL A 50 -3.86 -1.01 -0.16
N ALA A 51 -3.88 0.24 -0.62
CA ALA A 51 -3.87 0.60 -2.04
C ALA A 51 -2.93 1.80 -2.27
N ASN A 52 -2.41 1.93 -3.48
CA ASN A 52 -1.81 3.18 -3.92
C ASN A 52 -2.92 4.24 -4.05
N GLU A 53 -2.63 5.49 -3.69
CA GLU A 53 -3.59 6.58 -3.84
C GLU A 53 -4.05 6.70 -5.30
N GLY A 54 -5.36 6.81 -5.51
CA GLY A 54 -5.98 6.90 -6.84
C GLY A 54 -6.08 5.58 -7.61
N GLN A 55 -5.77 4.44 -7.00
CA GLN A 55 -5.96 3.11 -7.59
C GLN A 55 -7.07 2.32 -6.88
N ASP A 56 -7.90 1.62 -7.67
CA ASP A 56 -8.98 0.78 -7.16
C ASP A 56 -8.52 -0.64 -6.77
N LEU A 57 -7.25 -0.95 -6.99
CA LEU A 57 -6.69 -2.25 -6.63
C LEU A 57 -6.19 -2.25 -5.18
N TRP A 58 -6.83 -3.07 -4.35
CA TRP A 58 -6.51 -3.21 -2.94
C TRP A 58 -5.82 -4.55 -2.66
N ALA A 59 -4.71 -4.51 -1.94
CA ALA A 59 -4.09 -5.70 -1.35
C ALA A 59 -4.55 -5.85 0.10
N GLY A 60 -5.11 -7.01 0.44
CA GLY A 60 -5.53 -7.32 1.81
C GLY A 60 -4.34 -7.65 2.70
N GLY A 61 -4.54 -7.58 4.02
CA GLY A 61 -3.61 -8.11 5.02
C GLY A 61 -4.31 -9.11 5.96
N PRO A 62 -3.54 -9.83 6.80
CA PRO A 62 -4.11 -10.78 7.76
C PRO A 62 -4.92 -10.07 8.86
N ASN A 63 -5.77 -10.81 9.56
CA ASN A 63 -6.29 -10.37 10.85
C ASN A 63 -5.18 -10.42 11.92
N ILE A 64 -5.23 -9.52 12.90
CA ILE A 64 -4.17 -9.40 13.92
C ILE A 64 -4.80 -9.22 15.30
N PHE A 65 -4.54 -10.19 16.19
CA PHE A 65 -4.97 -10.15 17.60
C PHE A 65 -4.47 -8.89 18.34
N PRO A 66 -5.14 -8.45 19.42
CA PRO A 66 -4.55 -7.51 20.35
C PRO A 66 -3.17 -7.96 20.83
N LYS A 67 -2.31 -7.01 21.20
CA LYS A 67 -1.05 -7.39 21.87
C LYS A 67 -1.36 -8.00 23.24
N LYS A 68 -0.59 -9.03 23.61
CA LYS A 68 -0.68 -9.62 24.96
C LYS A 68 -0.06 -8.68 25.99
N GLN A 69 -0.50 -8.76 27.24
CA GLN A 69 0.12 -8.02 28.34
C GLN A 69 1.63 -8.33 28.42
N GLY A 70 2.45 -7.29 28.50
CA GLY A 70 3.92 -7.40 28.53
C GLY A 70 4.58 -7.67 27.18
N ALA A 71 3.82 -7.94 26.11
CA ALA A 71 4.37 -7.99 24.75
C ALA A 71 4.42 -6.59 24.14
N GLU A 72 5.45 -6.31 23.34
CA GLU A 72 5.56 -5.04 22.60
C GLU A 72 4.44 -4.92 21.55
N ARG A 73 4.15 -6.03 20.86
CA ARG A 73 3.20 -6.13 19.75
C ARG A 73 2.77 -7.58 19.49
N SER A 74 1.74 -7.76 18.68
CA SER A 74 1.34 -9.02 18.03
C SER A 74 1.48 -8.89 16.49
N GLY A 75 1.30 -10.00 15.76
CA GLY A 75 1.34 -10.02 14.29
C GLY A 75 2.70 -10.40 13.69
N GLY A 76 2.87 -10.12 12.40
CA GLY A 76 4.06 -10.43 11.58
C GLY A 76 4.28 -11.88 11.18
N GLY A 77 3.41 -12.80 11.59
CA GLY A 77 3.47 -14.20 11.16
C GLY A 77 2.64 -14.52 9.91
N GLY A 78 1.84 -13.56 9.43
CA GLY A 78 0.96 -13.73 8.27
C GLY A 78 1.14 -12.60 7.28
N PHE A 79 0.91 -12.93 6.01
CA PHE A 79 0.98 -12.00 4.90
C PHE A 79 0.00 -12.42 3.82
N MET A 80 -0.37 -11.48 2.96
CA MET A 80 -1.23 -11.70 1.80
C MET A 80 -0.61 -11.00 0.60
N CYS A 81 -0.55 -11.70 -0.53
CA CYS A 81 0.10 -11.19 -1.73
C CYS A 81 -0.69 -10.08 -2.43
N CYS A 82 0.09 -9.26 -3.12
CA CYS A 82 -0.10 -8.82 -4.52
C CYS A 82 -0.33 -7.32 -4.68
N ILE A 83 0.38 -6.51 -3.89
CA ILE A 83 0.52 -5.09 -4.18
C ILE A 83 1.66 -4.87 -5.18
N GLY A 84 1.42 -4.06 -6.20
CA GLY A 84 2.48 -3.56 -7.09
C GLY A 84 3.17 -2.36 -6.44
N ILE A 85 4.45 -2.51 -6.12
CA ILE A 85 5.30 -1.44 -5.58
C ILE A 85 6.19 -0.93 -6.71
N PRO A 86 6.14 0.36 -7.09
CA PRO A 86 7.02 0.91 -8.13
C PRO A 86 8.50 0.69 -7.78
N SER A 87 9.35 0.28 -8.72
CA SER A 87 10.78 0.08 -8.46
C SER A 87 11.52 1.38 -8.13
N GLN A 88 10.98 2.53 -8.53
CA GLN A 88 11.55 3.84 -8.21
C GLN A 88 10.62 4.63 -7.29
N TRP A 89 11.14 4.97 -6.11
CA TRP A 89 10.49 5.91 -5.22
C TRP A 89 10.46 7.33 -5.82
N ARG A 90 9.37 8.05 -5.59
CA ARG A 90 9.25 9.48 -5.91
C ARG A 90 8.53 10.22 -4.79
N LEU A 91 8.88 11.49 -4.61
CA LEU A 91 8.20 12.37 -3.68
C LEU A 91 6.69 12.44 -3.99
N GLY A 92 5.86 12.40 -2.95
CA GLY A 92 4.40 12.46 -3.07
C GLY A 92 3.73 11.12 -3.34
N MET A 93 4.47 10.01 -3.38
CA MET A 93 3.87 8.68 -3.32
C MET A 93 3.09 8.50 -2.02
N LYS A 94 1.86 8.01 -2.14
CA LYS A 94 0.96 7.82 -1.01
C LYS A 94 0.27 6.46 -1.07
N LEU A 95 0.03 5.92 0.11
CA LEU A 95 -0.79 4.74 0.32
C LEU A 95 -2.05 5.13 1.08
N VAL A 96 -3.16 4.49 0.72
CA VAL A 96 -4.39 4.50 1.50
C VAL A 96 -4.51 3.17 2.21
N VAL A 97 -4.67 3.22 3.53
CA VAL A 97 -4.93 2.05 4.35
C VAL A 97 -6.36 2.15 4.86
N LYS A 98 -7.11 1.06 4.75
CA LYS A 98 -8.42 0.90 5.40
C LYS A 98 -8.34 -0.30 6.33
N TRP A 99 -8.78 -0.17 7.57
CA TRP A 99 -8.78 -1.26 8.55
C TRP A 99 -10.05 -1.27 9.39
N ARG A 100 -10.50 -2.47 9.73
CA ARG A 100 -11.61 -2.72 10.64
C ARG A 100 -11.03 -3.08 11.99
N ARG A 101 -11.19 -2.21 12.98
CA ARG A 101 -10.83 -2.52 14.36
C ARG A 101 -12.07 -2.96 15.14
N ASP A 102 -11.84 -3.73 16.19
CA ASP A 102 -12.84 -4.05 17.22
C ASP A 102 -12.23 -3.81 18.60
N THR A 103 -12.74 -2.79 19.32
CA THR A 103 -12.26 -2.43 20.67
C THR A 103 -12.84 -3.30 21.78
N HIS A 104 -13.84 -4.14 21.48
CA HIS A 104 -14.41 -5.10 22.42
C HIS A 104 -14.37 -6.53 21.85
N PRO A 105 -13.18 -7.04 21.49
CA PRO A 105 -13.06 -8.24 20.65
C PRO A 105 -13.46 -9.55 21.35
N TYR A 106 -13.75 -9.51 22.66
CA TYR A 106 -14.12 -10.67 23.48
C TYR A 106 -15.54 -10.57 24.04
N ASP A 107 -16.25 -9.47 23.76
CA ASP A 107 -17.59 -9.21 24.25
C ASP A 107 -18.59 -9.21 23.08
N ASP A 108 -19.89 -9.29 23.39
CA ASP A 108 -20.95 -9.15 22.40
C ASP A 108 -21.18 -7.69 21.95
N ASP A 109 -20.52 -6.72 22.60
CA ASP A 109 -20.63 -5.30 22.25
C ASP A 109 -19.90 -4.98 20.93
N ARG A 110 -20.68 -4.73 19.87
CA ARG A 110 -20.16 -4.36 18.54
C ARG A 110 -19.94 -2.85 18.36
N SER A 111 -20.10 -2.04 19.42
CA SER A 111 -19.88 -0.59 19.36
C SER A 111 -18.44 -0.22 18.95
N GLY A 112 -17.48 -1.09 19.28
CA GLY A 112 -16.07 -0.95 18.93
C GLY A 112 -15.71 -1.34 17.50
N ASP A 113 -16.62 -2.02 16.81
CA ASP A 113 -16.37 -2.58 15.49
C ASP A 113 -16.57 -1.54 14.38
N ARG A 114 -15.49 -0.83 14.05
CA ARG A 114 -15.50 0.31 13.13
C ARG A 114 -14.43 0.20 12.07
N TRP A 115 -14.77 0.63 10.85
CA TRP A 115 -13.80 0.87 9.80
C TRP A 115 -13.15 2.24 9.96
N LEU A 116 -11.84 2.26 9.78
CA LEU A 116 -11.03 3.46 9.70
C LEU A 116 -10.29 3.52 8.37
N THR A 117 -9.90 4.73 8.01
CA THR A 117 -9.02 4.99 6.87
C THR A 117 -7.96 6.02 7.24
N ALA A 118 -6.79 5.89 6.64
CA ALA A 118 -5.74 6.89 6.66
C ALA A 118 -4.99 6.88 5.34
N THR A 119 -4.57 8.07 4.90
CA THR A 119 -3.62 8.24 3.81
C THR A 119 -2.26 8.59 4.43
N THR A 120 -1.20 7.93 3.99
CA THR A 120 0.17 8.21 4.44
C THR A 120 1.12 8.35 3.26
N GLU A 121 2.14 9.19 3.42
CA GLU A 121 3.24 9.27 2.46
C GLU A 121 4.14 8.04 2.58
N VAL A 122 4.64 7.57 1.44
CA VAL A 122 5.58 6.44 1.39
C VAL A 122 7.00 6.98 1.61
N PRO A 123 7.73 6.51 2.64
CA PRO A 123 9.12 6.92 2.83
C PRO A 123 10.01 6.45 1.66
N PRO A 124 11.16 7.10 1.43
CA PRO A 124 12.14 6.64 0.46
C PRO A 124 12.52 5.17 0.67
N TYR A 125 12.67 4.43 -0.43
CA TYR A 125 13.05 3.01 -0.42
C TYR A 125 13.98 2.68 -1.59
N ASP A 126 14.77 1.61 -1.43
CA ASP A 126 15.64 1.09 -2.47
C ASP A 126 14.86 0.28 -3.52
N PRO A 127 15.35 0.16 -4.79
CA PRO A 127 14.55 -0.44 -5.86
C PRO A 127 14.12 -1.89 -5.68
N GLY A 128 14.78 -2.65 -4.81
CA GLY A 128 14.41 -4.02 -4.49
C GLY A 128 13.40 -4.08 -3.35
N THR A 129 12.11 -4.02 -3.65
CA THR A 129 11.04 -4.04 -2.64
C THR A 129 10.28 -5.36 -2.62
N TYR A 130 9.87 -5.82 -1.44
CA TYR A 130 9.23 -7.13 -1.22
C TYR A 130 7.84 -7.04 -0.56
N GLY A 131 7.42 -5.85 -0.13
CA GLY A 131 6.14 -5.69 0.54
C GLY A 131 6.02 -4.46 1.43
N PHE A 132 4.86 -4.36 2.07
CA PHE A 132 4.58 -3.37 3.10
C PHE A 132 4.22 -4.03 4.42
N VAL A 133 4.63 -3.40 5.52
CA VAL A 133 4.21 -3.75 6.88
C VAL A 133 3.41 -2.60 7.44
N VAL A 134 2.13 -2.83 7.72
CA VAL A 134 1.28 -1.84 8.39
C VAL A 134 1.40 -2.04 9.90
N HIS A 135 1.87 -1.00 10.59
CA HIS A 135 1.93 -0.96 12.04
C HIS A 135 0.73 -0.19 12.56
N PHE A 136 -0.15 -0.88 13.28
CA PHE A 136 -1.30 -0.28 13.97
C PHE A 136 -0.87 0.18 15.36
N LEU A 137 -0.87 1.49 15.56
CA LEU A 137 -0.36 2.17 16.74
C LEU A 137 -1.53 2.64 17.62
N PRO A 138 -1.31 2.84 18.94
CA PRO A 138 -2.33 3.40 19.83
C PRO A 138 -2.87 4.75 19.34
N GLY A 139 -4.16 4.96 19.60
CA GLY A 139 -4.88 6.18 19.19
C GLY A 139 -5.26 6.20 17.71
N ASP A 140 -5.52 5.03 17.10
CA ASP A 140 -5.90 4.91 15.69
C ASP A 140 -4.85 5.44 14.71
N ARG A 141 -3.59 5.39 15.09
CA ARG A 141 -2.49 5.81 14.23
C ARG A 141 -1.93 4.64 13.46
N ILE A 142 -1.38 4.90 12.29
CA ILE A 142 -0.69 3.89 11.50
C ILE A 142 0.68 4.37 11.05
N ARG A 143 1.58 3.42 10.79
CA ARG A 143 2.84 3.64 10.09
C ARG A 143 3.06 2.49 9.12
N VAL A 144 3.38 2.78 7.86
CA VAL A 144 3.60 1.75 6.82
C VAL A 144 5.07 1.65 6.46
N GLN A 145 5.76 0.60 6.88
CA GLN A 145 7.16 0.35 6.50
C GLN A 145 7.23 -0.37 5.16
N VAL A 146 8.24 -0.01 4.35
CA VAL A 146 8.56 -0.68 3.08
C VAL A 146 9.62 -1.74 3.35
N LEU A 147 9.39 -2.95 2.86
CA LEU A 147 10.38 -4.02 2.92
C LEU A 147 11.32 -3.90 1.72
N ASP A 148 12.41 -3.15 1.86
CA ASP A 148 13.39 -2.94 0.78
C ASP A 148 14.78 -3.56 1.08
N LYS A 149 14.95 -4.08 2.30
CA LYS A 149 16.19 -4.68 2.80
C LYS A 149 15.88 -5.95 3.57
N SER A 150 16.86 -6.86 3.60
CA SER A 150 16.82 -8.03 4.48
C SER A 150 17.28 -7.65 5.89
N GLY A 151 16.64 -8.20 6.92
CA GLY A 151 17.05 -7.99 8.31
C GLY A 151 15.89 -7.69 9.26
N VAL A 152 16.24 -7.17 10.43
CA VAL A 152 15.29 -6.74 11.45
C VAL A 152 14.71 -5.39 11.05
N LEU A 153 13.38 -5.27 11.09
CA LEU A 153 12.70 -4.01 10.83
C LEU A 153 13.09 -2.97 11.88
N GLU A 154 13.38 -1.77 11.41
CA GLU A 154 13.68 -0.64 12.28
C GLU A 154 12.49 -0.35 13.20
N LYS A 155 12.79 0.00 14.45
CA LYS A 155 11.76 0.40 15.40
C LYS A 155 11.14 1.72 14.95
N ILE A 156 9.83 1.83 15.07
CA ILE A 156 9.11 3.09 14.79
C ILE A 156 9.42 4.10 15.91
N ASP A 157 9.84 5.29 15.51
CA ASP A 157 10.02 6.44 16.40
C ASP A 157 8.67 7.12 16.68
N ASP A 158 8.48 7.63 17.90
CA ASP A 158 7.24 8.32 18.28
C ASP A 158 7.00 9.62 17.50
N HIS A 159 8.04 10.20 16.90
CA HIS A 159 8.02 11.40 16.05
C HIS A 159 8.25 11.08 14.57
N ASP A 160 8.10 9.82 14.15
CA ASP A 160 8.23 9.43 12.75
C ASP A 160 7.22 10.23 11.89
N PRO A 161 7.70 11.03 10.91
CA PRO A 161 6.85 11.94 10.14
C PRO A 161 5.87 11.22 9.21
N TYR A 162 6.04 9.92 8.99
CA TYR A 162 5.15 9.09 8.17
C TYR A 162 4.06 8.38 9.01
N VAL A 163 3.94 8.71 10.31
CA VAL A 163 2.80 8.31 11.12
C VAL A 163 1.57 9.10 10.68
N ALA A 164 0.52 8.38 10.28
CA ALA A 164 -0.76 8.96 9.88
C ALA A 164 -1.85 8.67 10.91
N GLN A 165 -2.74 9.64 11.11
CA GLN A 165 -3.91 9.49 11.95
C GLN A 165 -5.06 8.86 11.17
N GLY A 166 -5.64 7.80 11.73
CA GLY A 166 -6.87 7.20 11.26
C GLY A 166 -8.09 8.03 11.61
N VAL A 167 -9.03 8.07 10.67
CA VAL A 167 -10.38 8.61 10.83
C VAL A 167 -11.40 7.54 10.48
N LEU A 168 -12.64 7.67 10.93
CA LEU A 168 -13.71 6.75 10.54
C LEU A 168 -13.91 6.79 9.02
N ASP A 169 -14.03 5.61 8.42
CA ASP A 169 -14.37 5.47 7.00
C ASP A 169 -15.90 5.58 6.84
N PRO A 170 -16.44 6.63 6.21
CA PRO A 170 -17.89 6.82 6.15
C PRO A 170 -18.56 5.73 5.31
N GLU A 171 -18.02 5.41 4.13
CA GLU A 171 -18.62 4.45 3.19
C GLU A 171 -18.71 3.04 3.78
N LEU A 172 -17.64 2.59 4.44
CA LEU A 172 -17.57 1.24 5.00
C LEU A 172 -18.32 1.10 6.33
N ASN A 173 -18.59 2.20 7.03
CA ASN A 173 -19.41 2.17 8.23
C ASN A 173 -20.91 2.33 7.90
N GLU A 174 -21.28 3.16 6.91
CA GLU A 174 -22.66 3.26 6.44
C GLU A 174 -23.16 1.94 5.83
N SER A 175 -22.33 1.25 5.04
CA SER A 175 -22.70 -0.05 4.47
C SER A 175 -22.95 -1.13 5.53
N LYS A 176 -22.35 -1.03 6.73
CA LYS A 176 -22.69 -1.92 7.85
C LYS A 176 -24.05 -1.61 8.45
N GLU A 177 -24.37 -0.34 8.63
CA GLU A 177 -25.65 0.10 9.22
C GLU A 177 -26.84 -0.27 8.33
N ASN A 178 -26.65 -0.28 7.00
CA ASN A 178 -27.70 -0.63 6.04
C ASN A 178 -27.94 -2.16 5.88
N VAL A 179 -27.13 -3.00 6.51
CA VAL A 179 -27.24 -4.47 6.43
C VAL A 179 -27.87 -5.06 7.72
N GLN A 180 -28.13 -4.22 8.72
CA GLN A 180 -28.74 -4.59 9.99
C GLN A 180 -30.22 -4.16 10.07
#